data_AF-A0A7Y7UTX1-F1
#
_entry.id   AF-A0A7Y7UTX1-F1
#
_cell.length_a   1.000
_cell.length_b   1.000
_cell.length_c   1.000
_cell.angle_alpha   90.00
_cell.angle_beta   90.00
_cell.angle_gamma   90.00
#
_symmetry.space_group_name_H-M   'P 1'
#
loop_
_entity.id
_entity.type
_entity.pdbx_description
1 polymer ?
#
loop_
_entity_poly.entity_id
_entity_poly.type
_entity_poly.pdbx_seq_one_letter_code
_entity_poly.pdbx_strand_id
1 'polypeptide(L)'
;MGDNEHLELLRLVGEALYGERWQAPIAGDLGVSDRAVRYWISAANPCPEDLGLRLLAIVVRKRESLTGLERVVLERLKLTGERS
;
A
#
# COMPACT_ATOMS: atom_id res chain seq x y z
N MET A 1 2.48 5.21 -23.98
CA MET A 1 1.17 5.04 -23.31
C MET A 1 1.29 4.36 -21.93
N GLY A 2 2.46 3.78 -21.56
CA GLY A 2 2.62 3.02 -20.31
C GLY A 2 2.99 3.82 -19.04
N ASP A 3 3.60 5.00 -19.14
CA ASP A 3 3.99 5.77 -17.94
C ASP A 3 2.79 6.28 -17.15
N ASN A 4 1.69 6.61 -17.84
CA ASN A 4 0.49 7.14 -17.20
C ASN A 4 -0.27 6.07 -16.41
N GLU A 5 -0.26 4.82 -16.88
CA GLU A 5 -0.94 3.70 -16.22
C GLU A 5 -0.32 3.38 -14.85
N HIS A 6 1.02 3.36 -14.77
CA HIS A 6 1.73 3.12 -13.52
C HIS A 6 1.51 4.23 -12.48
N LEU A 7 1.39 5.48 -12.93
CA LEU A 7 1.08 6.61 -12.05
C LEU A 7 -0.35 6.54 -11.50
N GLU A 8 -1.32 6.14 -12.33
CA GLU A 8 -2.69 5.91 -11.88
C GLU A 8 -2.76 4.75 -10.88
N LEU A 9 -2.03 3.65 -11.11
CA LEU A 9 -1.91 2.57 -10.14
C LEU A 9 -1.28 3.03 -8.82
N LEU A 10 -0.25 3.86 -8.89
CA LEU A 10 0.40 4.42 -7.70
C LEU A 10 -0.57 5.27 -6.87
N ARG A 11 -1.35 6.14 -7.52
CA ARG A 11 -2.40 6.94 -6.85
C ARG A 11 -3.46 6.05 -6.22
N LEU A 12 -4.03 5.13 -7.00
CA LEU A 12 -5.08 4.22 -6.57
C LEU A 12 -4.66 3.40 -5.34
N VAL A 13 -3.49 2.75 -5.41
CA VAL A 13 -2.98 1.91 -4.32
C VAL A 13 -2.61 2.76 -3.11
N GLY A 14 -1.99 3.92 -3.32
CA GLY A 14 -1.63 4.84 -2.25
C GLY A 14 -2.85 5.29 -1.46
N GLU A 15 -3.85 5.85 -2.15
CA GLU A 15 -5.07 6.38 -1.52
C GLU A 15 -5.87 5.26 -0.83
N ALA A 16 -5.98 4.10 -1.45
CA ALA A 16 -6.70 2.96 -0.86
C ALA A 16 -6.03 2.45 0.43
N LEU A 17 -4.70 2.44 0.51
CA LEU A 17 -3.98 1.90 1.66
C LEU A 17 -3.73 2.91 2.78
N TYR A 18 -3.59 4.20 2.47
CA TYR A 18 -3.15 5.21 3.44
C TYR A 18 -4.00 6.49 3.48
N GLY A 19 -5.02 6.62 2.62
CA GLY A 19 -5.88 7.79 2.54
C GLY A 19 -5.22 9.01 1.91
N GLU A 20 -5.71 10.21 2.23
CA GLU A 20 -5.30 11.47 1.58
C GLU A 20 -3.79 11.78 1.67
N ARG A 21 -3.12 11.27 2.72
CA ARG A 21 -1.68 11.51 2.97
C ARG A 21 -0.83 10.28 2.61
N TRP A 22 -1.06 9.72 1.43
CA TRP A 22 -0.47 8.43 1.02
C TRP A 22 0.96 8.48 0.50
N GLN A 23 1.44 9.63 0.00
CA GLN A 23 2.73 9.71 -0.72
C GLN A 23 3.93 9.29 0.15
N ALA A 24 4.01 9.79 1.38
CA ALA A 24 5.06 9.43 2.32
C ALA A 24 5.02 7.96 2.75
N PRO A 25 3.88 7.38 3.19
CA PRO A 25 3.84 5.99 3.61
C PRO A 25 4.04 5.00 2.45
N ILE A 26 3.52 5.26 1.25
CA ILE A 26 3.81 4.38 0.10
C ILE A 26 5.29 4.44 -0.28
N ALA A 27 5.95 5.61 -0.18
CA ALA A 27 7.38 5.74 -0.45
C ALA A 27 8.18 4.84 0.51
N GLY A 28 7.82 4.83 1.79
CA GLY A 28 8.40 3.92 2.79
C GLY A 28 8.19 2.45 2.44
N ASP A 29 6.97 2.04 2.09
CA ASP A 29 6.66 0.65 1.73
C ASP A 29 7.28 0.22 0.38
N LEU A 30 7.58 1.17 -0.50
CA LEU A 30 8.34 0.97 -1.75
C LEU A 30 9.85 0.96 -1.51
N GLY A 31 10.35 1.46 -0.37
CA GLY A 31 11.78 1.61 -0.10
C GLY A 31 12.45 2.73 -0.91
N VAL A 32 11.71 3.79 -1.23
CA VAL A 32 12.20 4.96 -1.97
C VAL A 32 12.00 6.24 -1.17
N SER A 33 12.64 7.32 -1.60
CA SER A 33 12.41 8.63 -0.97
C SER A 33 11.04 9.20 -1.33
N ASP A 34 10.44 9.96 -0.41
CA ASP A 34 9.22 10.73 -0.67
C ASP A 34 9.38 11.70 -1.86
N ARG A 35 10.60 12.23 -2.06
CA ARG A 35 10.93 13.07 -3.22
C ARG A 35 10.81 12.28 -4.54
N ALA A 36 11.17 11.00 -4.57
CA ALA A 36 11.03 10.17 -5.78
C ALA A 36 9.56 9.99 -6.16
N VAL A 37 8.69 9.69 -5.19
CA VAL A 37 7.24 9.57 -5.40
C VAL A 37 6.67 10.89 -5.93
N ARG A 38 7.00 12.03 -5.32
CA ARG A 38 6.58 13.35 -5.81
C ARG A 38 7.04 13.63 -7.24
N TYR A 39 8.26 13.23 -7.59
CA TYR A 39 8.76 13.40 -8.96
C TYR A 39 8.01 12.57 -9.99
N TRP A 40 7.71 11.30 -9.69
CA TRP A 40 6.90 10.45 -10.56
C TRP A 40 5.50 11.03 -10.77
N ILE A 41 4.84 11.48 -9.70
CA ILE A 41 3.50 12.10 -9.78
C ILE A 41 3.50 13.38 -10.63
N SER A 42 4.56 14.18 -10.53
CA SER A 42 4.72 15.39 -11.35
C SER A 42 5.04 15.11 -12.82
N ALA A 43 5.18 13.84 -13.21
CA ALA A 43 5.65 13.38 -14.52
C ALA A 43 7.03 13.94 -14.93
N ALA A 44 7.81 14.45 -13.96
CA ALA A 44 9.14 15.01 -14.21
C ALA A 44 10.19 13.94 -14.53
N ASN A 45 9.93 12.68 -14.14
CA ASN A 45 10.77 11.54 -14.47
C ASN A 45 9.89 10.30 -14.68
N PRO A 46 10.20 9.43 -15.66
CA PRO A 46 9.50 8.16 -15.81
C PRO A 46 9.59 7.34 -14.52
N CYS A 47 8.49 6.67 -14.19
CA CYS A 47 8.45 5.72 -13.10
C CYS A 47 9.18 4.43 -13.51
N PRO A 48 9.71 3.65 -12.54
CA PRO A 48 10.26 2.34 -12.83
C PRO A 48 9.24 1.42 -13.51
N GLU A 49 9.66 0.64 -14.50
CA GLU A 49 8.79 -0.33 -15.20
C GLU A 49 8.22 -1.41 -14.27
N ASP A 50 8.93 -1.71 -13.17
CA ASP A 50 8.52 -2.69 -12.17
C ASP A 50 7.57 -2.13 -11.10
N LEU A 51 7.16 -0.86 -11.19
CA LEU A 51 6.36 -0.19 -10.17
C LEU A 51 5.04 -0.93 -9.91
N GLY A 52 4.36 -1.39 -10.95
CA GLY A 52 3.10 -2.15 -10.81
C GLY A 52 3.28 -3.43 -9.98
N LEU A 53 4.35 -4.18 -10.22
CA LEU A 53 4.67 -5.40 -9.47
C LEU A 53 5.01 -5.10 -8.01
N ARG A 54 5.73 -4.01 -7.76
CA ARG A 54 6.08 -3.57 -6.41
C ARG A 54 4.85 -3.12 -5.62
N LEU A 55 3.93 -2.41 -6.28
CA LEU A 55 2.65 -2.02 -5.68
C LEU A 55 1.80 -3.25 -5.34
N LEU A 56 1.71 -4.24 -6.24
CA LEU A 56 1.01 -5.49 -5.98
C LEU A 56 1.59 -6.22 -4.76
N ALA A 57 2.93 -6.29 -4.64
CA ALA A 57 3.59 -6.89 -3.49
C ALA A 57 3.24 -6.18 -2.17
N ILE A 58 3.08 -4.85 -2.18
CA ILE A 58 2.63 -4.09 -1.00
C ILE A 58 1.19 -4.47 -0.64
N VAL A 59 0.27 -4.51 -1.61
CA VAL A 59 -1.13 -4.89 -1.40
C VAL A 59 -1.22 -6.29 -0.78
N VAL A 60 -0.47 -7.25 -1.32
CA VAL A 60 -0.44 -8.63 -0.80
C VAL A 60 0.03 -8.67 0.65
N ARG A 61 1.15 -8.01 1.00
CA ARG A 61 1.63 -7.96 2.39
C ARG A 61 0.60 -7.34 3.34
N LYS A 62 -0.03 -6.23 2.94
CA LYS A 62 -1.02 -5.54 3.79
C LYS A 62 -2.23 -6.43 4.04
N ARG A 63 -2.74 -7.11 2.99
CA ARG A 63 -3.82 -8.09 3.12
C ARG A 63 -3.46 -9.20 4.10
N GLU A 64 -2.27 -9.80 3.97
CA GLU A 64 -1.82 -10.86 4.88
C GLU A 64 -1.75 -10.39 6.34
N SER A 65 -1.21 -9.18 6.56
CA SER A 65 -1.19 -8.57 7.89
C SER A 65 -2.60 -8.36 8.45
N LEU A 66 -3.54 -7.90 7.62
CA LEU A 66 -4.94 -7.69 8.03
C LEU A 66 -5.64 -9.01 8.35
N THR A 67 -5.47 -10.05 7.52
CA THR A 67 -6.02 -11.40 7.80
C THR A 67 -5.42 -11.99 9.08
N GLY A 68 -4.12 -11.77 9.33
CA GLY A 68 -3.48 -12.17 10.58
C GLY A 68 -4.09 -11.46 11.80
N LEU A 69 -4.28 -10.15 11.70
CA LEU A 69 -4.92 -9.35 12.74
C LEU A 69 -6.36 -9.79 12.99
N GLU A 70 -7.16 -9.96 11.93
CA GLU A 70 -8.54 -10.44 11.98
C GLU A 70 -8.65 -11.74 12.77
N ARG A 71 -7.78 -12.72 12.47
CA ARG A 71 -7.73 -14.00 13.19
C ARG A 71 -7.49 -13.80 14.68
N VAL A 72 -6.50 -12.97 15.04
CA VAL A 72 -6.17 -12.71 16.46
C VAL A 72 -7.35 -12.06 17.18
N VAL A 73 -8.01 -11.09 16.54
CA VAL A 73 -9.19 -10.41 17.11
C VAL A 73 -10.33 -11.39 17.34
N LEU A 74 -10.64 -12.24 16.34
CA LEU A 74 -11.69 -13.25 16.46
C LEU A 74 -11.43 -14.24 17.62
N GLU A 75 -10.21 -14.75 17.74
CA GLU A 75 -9.85 -15.67 18.83
C GLU A 75 -9.99 -15.01 20.22
N ARG A 76 -9.58 -13.74 20.35
CA ARG A 76 -9.73 -12.99 21.61
C ARG A 76 -11.20 -12.77 21.99
N LEU A 77 -12.06 -12.51 21.00
CA LEU A 77 -13.49 -12.32 21.25
C LEU A 77 -14.17 -13.62 21.70
N LYS A 78 -13.82 -14.78 21.10
CA LYS A 78 -14.35 -16.10 21.52
C LYS A 78 -14.00 -16.44 22.97
N LEU A 79 -12.73 -16.28 23.35
CA LEU A 79 -12.24 -16.55 24.71
C LEU A 79 -12.88 -15.66 25.78
N THR A 80 -13.35 -14.48 25.39
CA THR A 80 -14.07 -13.56 26.30
C THR A 80 -15.53 -13.97 26.44
N GLY A 81 -16.16 -14.46 25.37
CA GLY A 81 -17.55 -14.92 25.37
C GLY A 81 -17.77 -16.26 26.08
N GLU A 82 -16.79 -17.16 26.11
CA GLU A 82 -16.89 -18.44 26.84
C GLU A 82 -16.74 -18.28 28.38
N ARG A 83 -16.33 -17.10 28.85
CA ARG A 83 -16.10 -16.80 30.27
C ARG A 83 -17.25 -16.04 30.93
N SER A 84 -18.36 -15.82 30.23
CA SER A 84 -19.55 -15.09 30.71
C SER A 84 -20.80 -15.96 30.73
#